data_AF-A0A1D8TVV6-F1
#
_entry.id   AF-A0A1D8TVV6-F1
#
_cell.length_a   1.000
_cell.length_b   1.000
_cell.length_c   1.000
_cell.angle_alpha   90.00
_cell.angle_beta   90.00
_cell.angle_gamma   90.00
#
_symmetry.space_group_name_H-M   'P 1'
#
loop_
_entity.id
_entity.type
_entity.pdbx_description
1 polymer ?
#
loop_
_entity_poly.entity_id
_entity_poly.type
_entity_poly.pdbx_seq_one_letter_code
_entity_poly.pdbx_strand_id
1 'polypeptide(L)'
;MIEIIKKIVYVLAFLSIGFSLTEVYLSSNKLWKRKHDNQVAESVSVMAEIMAIIPGFFFALNYLFEKQWQGFLDTIIYIFMSIFYVFVGIKFWVDGERKKGLWRLIKQALKSEKQEVGDLAKSFFKPSGAQKIIYILSQIALIDEELNPQEKEFIQSFANNWNIDFSWKSLTENRKEGANKNFIKLRQDVVDYLATSPPDKQVSQLRDVVNALINIDQEVSEQEKLIVAELNGLFSRYLGEKLDNEIYRVVIVPQTEQQEEVIETSLPELSRYDTTGGFAYQTNSFYSKQYAEIICDQYRSLNLISFVTTIDQILVSS
;
A
#
# COMPACT_ATOMS: atom_id res chain seq x y z
N MET A 1 8.40 -43.07 -3.34
CA MET A 1 8.91 -41.69 -3.16
C MET A 1 7.76 -40.69 -2.97
N ILE A 2 6.80 -40.59 -3.90
CA ILE A 2 5.63 -39.69 -3.80
C ILE A 2 4.77 -39.94 -2.54
N GLU A 3 4.53 -41.20 -2.17
CA GLU A 3 3.73 -41.50 -0.96
C GLU A 3 4.41 -41.09 0.35
N ILE A 4 5.74 -41.18 0.40
CA ILE A 4 6.52 -40.75 1.57
C ILE A 4 6.44 -39.23 1.70
N ILE A 5 6.59 -38.51 0.58
CA ILE A 5 6.42 -37.06 0.54
C ILE A 5 5.02 -36.65 1.00
N LYS A 6 3.96 -37.31 0.49
CA LYS A 6 2.56 -37.04 0.93
C LYS A 6 2.38 -37.23 2.44
N LYS A 7 2.94 -38.29 3.02
CA LYS A 7 2.88 -38.52 4.47
C LYS A 7 3.64 -37.44 5.26
N ILE A 8 4.82 -37.06 4.80
CA ILE A 8 5.61 -36.00 5.43
C ILE A 8 4.85 -34.67 5.39
N VAL A 9 4.33 -34.29 4.21
CA VAL A 9 3.52 -33.07 4.04
C VAL A 9 2.30 -33.11 4.95
N TYR A 10 1.58 -34.23 5.03
CA TYR A 10 0.42 -34.36 5.90
C TYR A 10 0.76 -34.14 7.38
N VAL A 11 1.86 -34.73 7.87
CA VAL A 11 2.31 -34.54 9.26
C VAL A 11 2.72 -33.10 9.51
N LEU A 12 3.49 -32.49 8.60
CA LEU A 12 3.90 -31.08 8.71
C LEU A 12 2.70 -30.14 8.71
N ALA A 13 1.70 -30.43 7.88
CA ALA A 13 0.48 -29.65 7.80
C ALA A 13 -0.36 -29.76 9.08
N PHE A 14 -0.40 -30.92 9.75
CA PHE A 14 -1.00 -31.03 11.08
C PHE A 14 -0.19 -30.32 12.18
N LEU A 15 1.15 -30.34 12.09
CA LEU A 15 2.00 -29.59 13.01
C LEU A 15 1.83 -28.07 12.84
N SER A 16 1.48 -27.60 11.64
CA SER A 16 1.23 -26.17 11.40
C SER A 16 0.12 -25.60 12.27
N ILE A 17 -0.87 -26.42 12.66
CA ILE A 17 -1.95 -26.02 13.58
C ILE A 17 -1.38 -25.55 14.93
N GLY A 18 -0.31 -26.18 15.41
CA GLY A 18 0.37 -25.75 16.64
C GLY A 18 1.00 -24.36 16.51
N PHE A 19 1.53 -24.03 15.32
CA PHE A 19 2.01 -22.69 15.02
C PHE A 19 0.85 -21.69 14.93
N SER A 20 -0.25 -22.03 14.26
CA SER A 20 -1.45 -21.19 14.20
C SER A 20 -2.01 -20.89 15.60
N LEU A 21 -2.12 -21.90 16.47
CA LEU A 21 -2.53 -21.70 17.87
C LEU A 21 -1.58 -20.77 18.64
N THR A 22 -0.28 -20.90 18.42
CA THR A 22 0.73 -20.05 19.05
C THR A 22 0.62 -18.62 18.56
N GLU A 23 0.45 -18.42 17.26
CA GLU A 23 0.23 -17.11 16.63
C GLU A 23 -1.02 -16.43 17.20
N VAL A 24 -2.17 -17.14 17.16
CA VAL A 24 -3.43 -16.63 17.69
C VAL A 24 -3.31 -16.28 19.16
N TYR A 25 -2.65 -17.11 19.97
CA TYR A 25 -2.40 -16.82 21.37
C TYR A 25 -1.56 -15.56 21.56
N LEU A 26 -0.42 -15.44 20.87
CA LEU A 26 0.49 -14.30 21.02
C LEU A 26 -0.16 -12.99 20.59
N SER A 27 -0.88 -13.01 19.46
CA SER A 27 -1.59 -11.85 18.92
C SER A 27 -2.77 -11.46 19.83
N SER A 28 -3.59 -12.43 20.25
CA SER A 28 -4.76 -12.17 21.10
C SER A 28 -4.36 -11.77 22.52
N ASN A 29 -3.30 -12.33 23.10
CA ASN A 29 -2.87 -12.03 24.47
C ASN A 29 -2.43 -10.58 24.65
N LYS A 30 -1.80 -9.98 23.63
CA LYS A 30 -1.41 -8.56 23.65
C LYS A 30 -2.65 -7.67 23.77
N LEU A 31 -3.68 -7.96 22.98
CA LEU A 31 -4.94 -7.21 22.99
C LEU A 31 -5.77 -7.51 24.24
N TRP A 32 -5.82 -8.77 24.70
CA TRP A 32 -6.58 -9.18 25.88
C TRP A 32 -6.20 -8.39 27.14
N LYS A 33 -4.91 -8.12 27.34
CA LYS A 33 -4.42 -7.33 28.48
C LYS A 33 -4.86 -5.87 28.43
N ARG A 34 -5.10 -5.32 27.24
CA ARG A 34 -5.41 -3.91 27.00
C ARG A 34 -6.81 -3.64 26.45
N LYS A 35 -7.67 -4.66 26.35
CA LYS A 35 -9.04 -4.58 25.79
C LYS A 35 -9.99 -3.57 26.46
N HIS A 36 -9.59 -3.02 27.61
CA HIS A 36 -10.33 -1.99 28.34
C HIS A 36 -9.97 -0.57 27.89
N ASP A 37 -8.85 -0.40 27.18
CA ASP A 37 -8.37 0.86 26.66
C ASP A 37 -9.11 1.23 25.37
N ASN A 38 -9.67 2.44 25.33
CA ASN A 38 -10.45 2.92 24.19
C ASN A 38 -9.60 3.02 22.92
N GLN A 39 -8.33 3.42 23.02
CA GLN A 39 -7.44 3.53 21.86
C GLN A 39 -7.12 2.16 21.24
N VAL A 40 -7.04 1.12 22.07
CA VAL A 40 -6.79 -0.25 21.60
C VAL A 40 -8.01 -0.80 20.89
N ALA A 41 -9.21 -0.52 21.39
CA ALA A 41 -10.44 -0.89 20.71
C ALA A 41 -10.58 -0.17 19.36
N GLU A 42 -10.25 1.13 19.29
CA GLU A 42 -10.31 1.92 18.05
C GLU A 42 -9.29 1.47 17.00
N SER A 43 -8.17 0.87 17.40
CA SER A 43 -7.19 0.33 16.44
C SER A 43 -7.62 -0.95 15.71
N VAL A 44 -8.73 -1.57 16.10
CA VAL A 44 -9.23 -2.81 15.49
C VAL A 44 -10.35 -2.49 14.50
N SER A 45 -10.14 -2.81 13.22
CA SER A 45 -11.17 -2.71 12.19
C SER A 45 -12.26 -3.76 12.41
N VAL A 46 -13.42 -3.34 12.92
CA VAL A 46 -14.56 -4.25 13.13
C VAL A 46 -15.09 -4.76 11.79
N MET A 47 -15.08 -3.90 10.77
CA MET A 47 -15.50 -4.28 9.43
C MET A 47 -14.60 -5.37 8.82
N ALA A 48 -13.28 -5.25 8.95
CA ALA A 48 -12.33 -6.26 8.48
C ALA A 48 -12.64 -7.65 9.04
N GLU A 49 -12.79 -7.72 10.35
CA GLU A 49 -12.95 -8.99 11.05
C GLU A 49 -14.30 -9.65 10.72
N ILE A 50 -15.36 -8.85 10.55
CA ILE A 50 -16.65 -9.36 10.06
C ILE A 50 -16.52 -9.93 8.64
N MET A 51 -15.77 -9.24 7.77
CA MET A 51 -15.51 -9.69 6.40
C MET A 51 -14.61 -10.93 6.36
N ALA A 52 -13.73 -11.15 7.34
CA ALA A 52 -12.96 -12.38 7.46
C ALA A 52 -13.81 -13.57 7.93
N ILE A 53 -14.75 -13.34 8.86
CA ILE A 53 -15.60 -14.40 9.43
C ILE A 53 -16.51 -15.04 8.36
N ILE A 54 -17.09 -14.25 7.45
CA ILE A 54 -18.10 -14.76 6.49
C ILE A 54 -17.50 -15.78 5.50
N PRO A 55 -16.42 -15.47 4.74
CA PRO A 55 -15.74 -16.45 3.89
C PRO A 55 -15.12 -17.57 4.70
N GLY A 56 -14.51 -17.26 5.85
CA GLY A 56 -13.95 -18.26 6.76
C GLY A 56 -14.99 -19.32 7.14
N PHE A 57 -16.21 -18.92 7.46
CA PHE A 57 -17.31 -19.84 7.76
C PHE A 57 -17.62 -20.78 6.58
N PHE A 58 -17.71 -20.26 5.36
CA PHE A 58 -17.94 -21.08 4.18
C PHE A 58 -16.76 -22.01 3.87
N PHE A 59 -15.52 -21.55 4.03
CA PHE A 59 -14.34 -22.41 3.90
C PHE A 59 -14.29 -23.51 4.95
N ALA A 60 -14.60 -23.20 6.21
CA ALA A 60 -14.67 -24.19 7.27
C ALA A 60 -15.71 -25.28 6.93
N LEU A 61 -16.91 -24.90 6.48
CA LEU A 61 -17.92 -25.86 6.02
C LEU A 61 -17.41 -26.70 4.84
N ASN A 62 -16.78 -26.08 3.86
CA ASN A 62 -16.22 -26.78 2.71
C ASN A 62 -15.16 -27.81 3.13
N TYR A 63 -14.21 -27.41 3.99
CA TYR A 63 -13.19 -28.31 4.52
C TYR A 63 -13.78 -29.45 5.36
N LEU A 64 -14.84 -29.17 6.12
CA LEU A 64 -15.55 -30.19 6.89
C LEU A 64 -16.19 -31.24 5.96
N PHE A 65 -16.86 -30.80 4.89
CA PHE A 65 -17.50 -31.71 3.92
C PHE A 65 -16.48 -32.51 3.11
N GLU A 66 -15.37 -31.89 2.73
CA GLU A 66 -14.24 -32.55 2.04
C GLU A 66 -13.36 -33.39 2.98
N LYS A 67 -13.72 -33.48 4.28
CA LYS A 67 -12.96 -34.20 5.33
C LYS A 67 -11.49 -33.74 5.45
N GLN A 68 -11.23 -32.49 5.08
CA GLN A 68 -9.93 -31.83 5.21
C GLN A 68 -9.78 -31.26 6.63
N TRP A 69 -9.61 -32.15 7.60
CA TRP A 69 -9.60 -31.81 9.03
C TRP A 69 -8.60 -30.73 9.43
N GLN A 70 -7.42 -30.71 8.78
CA GLN A 70 -6.41 -29.69 9.04
C GLN A 70 -6.91 -28.29 8.64
N GLY A 71 -7.35 -28.12 7.39
CA GLY A 71 -7.89 -26.84 6.90
C GLY A 71 -9.11 -26.39 7.70
N PHE A 72 -9.97 -27.34 8.08
CA PHE A 72 -11.12 -27.06 8.96
C PHE A 72 -10.67 -26.50 10.31
N LEU A 73 -9.76 -27.18 11.01
CA LEU A 73 -9.29 -26.76 12.33
C LEU A 73 -8.58 -25.41 12.27
N ASP A 74 -7.72 -25.21 11.27
CA ASP A 74 -6.98 -23.97 11.08
C ASP A 74 -7.93 -22.79 10.83
N THR A 75 -8.90 -22.97 9.92
CA THR A 75 -9.90 -21.94 9.61
C THR A 75 -10.75 -21.61 10.85
N ILE A 76 -11.16 -22.60 11.63
CA ILE A 76 -11.93 -22.39 12.87
C ILE A 76 -11.12 -21.56 13.89
N ILE A 77 -9.82 -21.82 14.03
CA ILE A 77 -8.93 -21.06 14.92
C ILE A 77 -8.94 -19.56 14.53
N TYR A 78 -8.79 -19.25 13.24
CA TYR A 78 -8.82 -17.86 12.77
C TYR A 78 -10.20 -17.22 12.88
N ILE A 79 -11.30 -17.95 12.63
CA ILE A 79 -12.65 -17.42 12.88
C ILE A 79 -12.82 -17.02 14.35
N PHE A 80 -12.36 -17.86 15.30
CA PHE A 80 -12.43 -17.52 16.72
C PHE A 80 -11.59 -16.29 17.07
N MET A 81 -10.42 -16.15 16.46
CA MET A 81 -9.56 -14.97 16.60
C MET A 81 -10.27 -13.71 16.09
N SER A 82 -10.85 -13.75 14.90
CA SER A 82 -11.60 -12.64 14.33
C SER A 82 -12.81 -12.26 15.15
N ILE A 83 -13.56 -13.25 15.66
CA ILE A 83 -14.65 -12.99 16.61
C ILE A 83 -14.10 -12.24 17.83
N PHE A 84 -13.01 -12.72 18.43
CA PHE A 84 -12.39 -12.04 19.57
C PHE A 84 -12.04 -10.58 19.24
N TYR A 85 -11.48 -10.31 18.06
CA TYR A 85 -11.12 -8.96 17.62
C TYR A 85 -12.35 -8.08 17.39
N VAL A 86 -13.43 -8.60 16.81
CA VAL A 86 -14.72 -7.88 16.74
C VAL A 86 -15.17 -7.44 18.13
N PHE A 87 -15.13 -8.32 19.13
CA PHE A 87 -15.53 -7.95 20.49
C PHE A 87 -14.63 -6.86 21.10
N VAL A 88 -13.34 -6.86 20.78
CA VAL A 88 -12.42 -5.78 21.19
C VAL A 88 -12.79 -4.48 20.48
N GLY A 89 -12.93 -4.49 19.16
CA GLY A 89 -13.22 -3.31 18.34
C GLY A 89 -14.57 -2.65 18.64
N ILE A 90 -15.60 -3.44 18.98
CA ILE A 90 -16.90 -2.90 19.42
C ILE A 90 -16.89 -2.34 20.85
N LYS A 91 -15.72 -2.25 21.49
CA LYS A 91 -15.54 -1.70 22.85
C LYS A 91 -16.30 -2.48 23.92
N PHE A 92 -16.50 -3.79 23.70
CA PHE A 92 -17.32 -4.63 24.59
C PHE A 92 -16.84 -4.58 26.06
N TRP A 93 -15.54 -4.45 26.29
CA TRP A 93 -14.94 -4.40 27.62
C TRP A 93 -14.58 -3.00 28.13
N VAL A 94 -14.77 -1.94 27.34
CA VAL A 94 -14.41 -0.56 27.71
C VAL A 94 -15.42 -0.01 28.73
N ASP A 95 -14.92 0.65 29.78
CA ASP A 95 -15.77 1.21 30.83
C ASP A 95 -16.68 2.33 30.27
N GLY A 96 -17.96 2.32 30.65
CA GLY A 96 -18.99 3.23 30.11
C GLY A 96 -19.75 2.69 28.90
N GLU A 97 -19.15 1.82 28.09
CA GLU A 97 -19.77 1.21 26.91
C GLU A 97 -20.47 -0.14 27.22
N ARG A 98 -20.05 -0.83 28.29
CA ARG A 98 -20.55 -2.16 28.73
C ARG A 98 -22.08 -2.27 28.93
N LYS A 99 -22.78 -1.17 29.14
CA LYS A 99 -24.25 -1.15 29.36
C LYS A 99 -25.04 -1.13 28.04
N LYS A 100 -24.39 -0.94 26.90
CA LYS A 100 -25.03 -0.92 25.58
C LYS A 100 -25.19 -2.35 25.06
N GLY A 101 -26.29 -2.61 24.35
CA GLY A 101 -26.51 -3.93 23.71
C GLY A 101 -25.52 -4.19 22.58
N LEU A 102 -25.17 -5.46 22.35
CA LEU A 102 -24.22 -5.90 21.32
C LEU A 102 -24.51 -5.31 19.93
N TRP A 103 -25.77 -5.36 19.48
CA TRP A 103 -26.18 -4.76 18.20
C TRP A 103 -25.96 -3.25 18.12
N ARG A 104 -26.11 -2.55 19.24
CA ARG A 104 -25.86 -1.11 19.31
C ARG A 104 -24.36 -0.82 19.23
N LEU A 105 -23.53 -1.64 19.88
CA LEU A 105 -22.07 -1.52 19.84
C LEU A 105 -21.53 -1.82 18.43
N ILE A 106 -21.99 -2.90 17.79
CA ILE A 106 -21.63 -3.23 16.40
C ILE A 106 -22.02 -2.08 15.45
N LYS A 107 -23.27 -1.60 15.54
CA LYS A 107 -23.73 -0.48 14.69
C LYS A 107 -22.95 0.81 14.96
N GLN A 108 -22.56 1.06 16.21
CA GLN A 108 -21.75 2.22 16.58
C GLN A 108 -20.34 2.09 16.04
N ALA A 109 -19.69 0.94 16.17
CA ALA A 109 -18.35 0.69 15.65
C ALA A 109 -18.30 0.82 14.12
N LEU A 110 -19.21 0.16 13.40
CA LEU A 110 -19.31 0.26 11.93
C LEU A 110 -19.60 1.69 11.47
N LYS A 111 -20.42 2.44 12.22
CA LYS A 111 -20.70 3.85 11.91
C LYS A 111 -19.49 4.74 12.22
N SER A 112 -18.79 4.50 13.31
CA SER A 112 -17.58 5.23 13.70
C SER A 112 -16.45 5.00 12.71
N GLU A 113 -16.24 3.77 12.25
CA GLU A 113 -15.26 3.43 11.22
C GLU A 113 -15.57 4.12 9.87
N LYS A 114 -16.85 4.15 9.47
CA LYS A 114 -17.30 4.96 8.32
C LYS A 114 -17.17 6.48 8.56
N GLN A 115 -17.27 6.94 9.81
CA GLN A 115 -17.15 8.35 10.18
C GLN A 115 -15.69 8.82 10.28
N GLU A 116 -14.75 7.97 10.69
CA GLU A 116 -13.31 8.28 10.75
C GLU A 116 -12.75 8.67 9.38
N VAL A 117 -13.21 8.01 8.32
CA VAL A 117 -12.93 8.39 6.92
C VAL A 117 -13.45 9.80 6.59
N GLY A 118 -14.70 10.09 6.98
CA GLY A 118 -15.30 11.41 6.76
C GLY A 118 -14.69 12.51 7.64
N ASP A 119 -14.21 12.15 8.83
CA ASP A 119 -13.55 13.05 9.78
C ASP A 119 -12.08 13.29 9.37
N LEU A 120 -11.41 12.34 8.71
CA LEU A 120 -10.13 12.57 8.03
C LEU A 120 -10.28 13.61 6.91
N ALA A 121 -11.32 13.47 6.09
CA ALA A 121 -11.61 14.43 5.01
C ALA A 121 -12.02 15.83 5.52
N LYS A 122 -12.57 15.93 6.74
CA LYS A 122 -12.91 17.23 7.37
C LYS A 122 -11.74 17.84 8.14
N SER A 123 -10.89 17.01 8.74
CA SER A 123 -9.72 17.45 9.49
C SER A 123 -8.55 17.82 8.57
N PHE A 124 -8.52 17.30 7.34
CA PHE A 124 -7.59 17.73 6.31
C PHE A 124 -8.06 19.07 5.68
N PHE A 125 -7.53 20.17 6.21
CA PHE A 125 -7.77 21.53 5.70
C PHE A 125 -7.44 21.62 4.20
N LYS A 126 -8.22 22.39 3.43
CA LYS A 126 -8.03 22.55 1.98
C LYS A 126 -6.59 22.96 1.68
N PRO A 127 -5.77 22.07 1.09
CA PRO A 127 -4.35 22.31 0.89
C PRO A 127 -4.07 23.27 -0.28
N SER A 128 -2.90 23.90 -0.28
CA SER A 128 -2.41 24.55 -1.50
C SER A 128 -2.22 23.48 -2.58
N GLY A 129 -2.82 23.68 -3.75
CA GLY A 129 -2.81 22.66 -4.81
C GLY A 129 -3.79 21.49 -4.60
N ALA A 130 -4.88 21.68 -3.85
CA ALA A 130 -5.91 20.65 -3.62
C ALA A 130 -6.40 19.94 -4.90
N GLN A 131 -6.48 20.64 -6.05
CA GLN A 131 -6.80 20.01 -7.34
C GLN A 131 -5.77 18.94 -7.74
N LYS A 132 -4.47 19.24 -7.59
CA LYS A 132 -3.38 18.29 -7.87
C LYS A 132 -3.46 17.09 -6.94
N ILE A 133 -3.80 17.31 -5.67
CA ILE A 133 -3.96 16.23 -4.69
C ILE A 133 -5.11 15.30 -5.08
N ILE A 134 -6.29 15.83 -5.42
CA ILE A 134 -7.40 15.01 -5.91
C ILE A 134 -6.97 14.20 -7.14
N TYR A 135 -6.25 14.83 -8.08
CA TYR A 135 -5.74 14.13 -9.25
C TYR A 135 -4.78 12.99 -8.89
N ILE A 136 -3.82 13.23 -7.99
CA ILE A 136 -2.88 12.21 -7.49
C ILE A 136 -3.64 11.05 -6.86
N LEU A 137 -4.59 11.32 -5.95
CA LEU A 137 -5.39 10.30 -5.29
C LEU A 137 -6.19 9.48 -6.30
N SER A 138 -6.81 10.13 -7.30
CA SER A 138 -7.52 9.42 -8.35
C SER A 138 -6.63 8.58 -9.26
N GLN A 139 -5.37 8.98 -9.49
CA GLN A 139 -4.43 8.15 -10.26
C GLN A 139 -3.97 6.92 -9.47
N ILE A 140 -3.85 7.03 -8.15
CA ILE A 140 -3.54 5.90 -7.25
C ILE A 140 -4.68 4.90 -7.26
N ALA A 141 -5.92 5.35 -7.01
CA ALA A 141 -7.12 4.51 -7.00
C ALA A 141 -7.52 3.92 -8.38
N LEU A 142 -6.71 4.17 -9.41
CA LEU A 142 -6.89 3.58 -10.72
C LEU A 142 -5.68 2.73 -11.11
N ILE A 143 -4.61 2.67 -10.30
CA ILE A 143 -3.28 2.24 -10.77
C ILE A 143 -3.27 0.83 -11.37
N ASP A 144 -4.14 -0.04 -10.89
CA ASP A 144 -4.38 -1.42 -11.33
C ASP A 144 -5.44 -1.57 -12.44
N GLU A 145 -5.96 -0.45 -12.95
CA GLU A 145 -7.02 -0.34 -13.96
C GLU A 145 -8.44 -0.69 -13.48
N GLU A 146 -8.61 -0.94 -12.19
CA GLU A 146 -9.90 -1.09 -11.55
C GLU A 146 -10.18 0.14 -10.67
N LEU A 147 -11.45 0.48 -10.46
CA LEU A 147 -11.82 1.58 -9.56
C LEU A 147 -12.86 1.08 -8.59
N ASN A 148 -12.47 0.91 -7.33
CA ASN A 148 -13.39 0.44 -6.31
C ASN A 148 -14.42 1.54 -5.97
N PRO A 149 -15.71 1.21 -5.83
CA PRO A 149 -16.72 2.15 -5.34
C PRO A 149 -16.36 2.84 -4.02
N GLN A 150 -15.64 2.15 -3.13
CA GLN A 150 -15.23 2.68 -1.82
C GLN A 150 -14.12 3.72 -1.93
N GLU A 151 -13.07 3.46 -2.71
CA GLU A 151 -12.01 4.44 -3.01
C GLU A 151 -12.60 5.67 -3.71
N LYS A 152 -13.55 5.45 -4.61
CA LYS A 152 -14.29 6.52 -5.28
C LYS A 152 -15.07 7.37 -4.28
N GLU A 153 -15.84 6.76 -3.38
CA GLU A 153 -16.58 7.48 -2.32
C GLU A 153 -15.60 8.26 -1.41
N PHE A 154 -14.46 7.65 -1.08
CA PHE A 154 -13.42 8.27 -0.28
C PHE A 154 -12.86 9.53 -0.93
N ILE A 155 -12.35 9.44 -2.16
CA ILE A 155 -11.78 10.59 -2.88
C ILE A 155 -12.84 11.67 -3.11
N GLN A 156 -14.08 11.26 -3.44
CA GLN A 156 -15.19 12.19 -3.61
C GLN A 156 -15.49 12.98 -2.33
N SER A 157 -15.28 12.39 -1.15
CA SER A 157 -15.48 13.10 0.13
C SER A 157 -14.53 14.29 0.29
N PHE A 158 -13.25 14.16 -0.10
CA PHE A 158 -12.28 15.26 -0.09
C PHE A 158 -12.64 16.34 -1.12
N ALA A 159 -12.99 15.94 -2.33
CA ALA A 159 -13.37 16.89 -3.38
C ALA A 159 -14.61 17.71 -2.99
N ASN A 160 -15.64 17.04 -2.45
CA ASN A 160 -16.84 17.71 -1.96
C ASN A 160 -16.51 18.68 -0.80
N ASN A 161 -15.71 18.24 0.17
CA ASN A 161 -15.31 19.09 1.31
C ASN A 161 -14.48 20.30 0.87
N TRP A 162 -13.66 20.17 -0.17
CA TRP A 162 -12.83 21.25 -0.69
C TRP A 162 -13.52 22.08 -1.78
N ASN A 163 -14.78 21.75 -2.10
CA ASN A 163 -15.56 22.34 -3.18
C ASN A 163 -14.78 22.34 -4.51
N ILE A 164 -14.27 21.16 -4.87
CA ILE A 164 -13.54 20.90 -6.11
C ILE A 164 -14.47 20.16 -7.05
N ASP A 165 -14.71 20.79 -8.21
CA ASP A 165 -15.38 20.12 -9.32
C ASP A 165 -14.37 19.24 -10.06
N PHE A 166 -14.64 17.94 -10.11
CA PHE A 166 -13.83 16.98 -10.86
C PHE A 166 -14.70 15.83 -11.39
N SER A 167 -14.30 15.27 -12.53
CA SER A 167 -15.05 14.23 -13.22
C SER A 167 -14.19 12.98 -13.40
N TRP A 168 -14.64 11.86 -12.81
CA TRP A 168 -14.03 10.55 -13.01
C TRP A 168 -13.90 10.16 -14.48
N LYS A 169 -14.91 10.49 -15.29
CA LYS A 169 -14.92 10.22 -16.73
C LYS A 169 -13.72 10.86 -17.44
N SER A 170 -13.42 12.12 -17.11
CA SER A 170 -12.27 12.84 -17.70
C SER A 170 -10.92 12.26 -17.29
N LEU A 171 -10.84 11.61 -16.12
CA LEU A 171 -9.61 11.00 -15.62
C LEU A 171 -9.35 9.65 -16.29
N THR A 172 -10.39 8.86 -16.53
CA THR A 172 -10.29 7.57 -17.22
C THR A 172 -9.97 7.76 -18.70
N GLU A 173 -10.58 8.75 -19.37
CA GLU A 173 -10.34 9.03 -20.79
C GLU A 173 -8.93 9.57 -21.10
N ASN A 174 -8.28 10.23 -20.12
CA ASN A 174 -6.93 10.79 -20.27
C ASN A 174 -5.79 9.83 -19.86
N ARG A 175 -6.11 8.57 -19.55
CA ARG A 175 -5.09 7.56 -19.27
C ARG A 175 -4.44 7.08 -20.57
N LYS A 176 -3.10 7.04 -20.55
CA LYS A 176 -2.32 6.50 -21.67
C LYS A 176 -2.32 4.98 -21.57
N GLU A 177 -2.43 4.29 -22.71
CA GLU A 177 -2.31 2.84 -22.76
C GLU A 177 -0.94 2.38 -22.22
N GLY A 178 -1.00 1.50 -21.21
CA GLY A 178 0.14 0.83 -20.58
C GLY A 178 0.40 1.25 -19.13
N ALA A 179 0.29 0.29 -18.21
CA ALA A 179 0.50 0.45 -16.76
C ALA A 179 1.78 1.24 -16.41
N ASN A 180 2.93 0.92 -17.03
CA ASN A 180 4.22 1.59 -16.78
C ASN A 180 4.16 3.11 -16.97
N LYS A 181 3.44 3.59 -18.00
CA LYS A 181 3.31 5.04 -18.26
C LYS A 181 2.50 5.74 -17.17
N ASN A 182 1.54 5.04 -16.56
CA ASN A 182 0.72 5.56 -15.48
C ASN A 182 1.53 5.68 -14.18
N PHE A 183 2.38 4.70 -13.85
CA PHE A 183 3.33 4.79 -12.72
C PHE A 183 4.26 6.00 -12.84
N ILE A 184 4.86 6.18 -14.04
CA ILE A 184 5.80 7.29 -14.30
C ILE A 184 5.09 8.64 -14.17
N LYS A 185 3.92 8.77 -14.78
CA LYS A 185 3.13 10.00 -14.72
C LYS A 185 2.74 10.34 -13.28
N LEU A 186 2.23 9.37 -12.52
CA LEU A 186 1.83 9.57 -11.13
C LEU A 186 3.02 10.01 -10.25
N ARG A 187 4.18 9.36 -10.39
CA ARG A 187 5.38 9.80 -9.68
C ARG A 187 5.75 11.24 -10.05
N GLN A 188 5.69 11.59 -11.33
CA GLN A 188 5.97 12.96 -11.78
C GLN A 188 4.96 13.96 -11.20
N ASP A 189 3.68 13.64 -11.17
CA ASP A 189 2.64 14.51 -10.59
C ASP A 189 2.91 14.81 -9.10
N VAL A 190 3.40 13.81 -8.35
CA VAL A 190 3.81 13.98 -6.95
C VAL A 190 5.08 14.83 -6.84
N VAL A 191 6.09 14.58 -7.68
CA VAL A 191 7.31 15.40 -7.72
C VAL A 191 6.98 16.86 -8.04
N ASP A 192 6.12 17.12 -9.02
CA ASP A 192 5.67 18.45 -9.42
C ASP A 192 4.84 19.13 -8.33
N TYR A 193 4.11 18.38 -7.53
CA TYR A 193 3.42 18.90 -6.35
C TYR A 193 4.42 19.28 -5.26
N LEU A 194 5.37 18.41 -4.92
CA LEU A 194 6.41 18.69 -3.91
C LEU A 194 7.32 19.86 -4.34
N ALA A 195 7.56 20.04 -5.63
CA ALA A 195 8.31 21.17 -6.18
C ALA A 195 7.62 22.53 -5.94
N THR A 196 6.32 22.55 -5.61
CA THR A 196 5.62 23.79 -5.18
C THR A 196 5.92 24.20 -3.74
N SER A 197 6.79 23.44 -3.05
CA SER A 197 7.17 23.63 -1.65
C SER A 197 5.97 23.70 -0.68
N PRO A 198 5.06 22.69 -0.68
CA PRO A 198 3.96 22.64 0.28
C PRO A 198 4.48 22.51 1.74
N PRO A 199 3.75 23.03 2.75
CA PRO A 199 4.16 22.88 4.15
C PRO A 199 4.30 21.40 4.56
N ASP A 200 5.28 21.08 5.42
CA ASP A 200 5.55 19.71 5.87
C ASP A 200 4.32 18.98 6.43
N LYS A 201 3.50 19.71 7.21
CA LYS A 201 2.24 19.17 7.74
C LYS A 201 1.30 18.70 6.62
N GLN A 202 1.24 19.43 5.51
CA GLN A 202 0.40 19.11 4.36
C GLN A 202 0.92 17.86 3.65
N VAL A 203 2.24 17.70 3.54
CA VAL A 203 2.85 16.50 2.94
C VAL A 203 2.65 15.28 3.83
N SER A 204 2.82 15.41 5.16
CA SER A 204 2.52 14.32 6.09
C SER A 204 1.06 13.89 6.00
N GLN A 205 0.13 14.84 6.00
CA GLN A 205 -1.29 14.52 5.88
C GLN A 205 -1.64 13.88 4.53
N LEU A 206 -1.01 14.32 3.43
CA LEU A 206 -1.18 13.68 2.13
C LEU A 206 -0.67 12.23 2.16
N ARG A 207 0.49 11.98 2.76
CA ARG A 207 1.01 10.62 2.97
C ARG A 207 0.01 9.76 3.74
N ASP A 208 -0.58 10.28 4.82
CA ASP A 208 -1.57 9.56 5.60
C ASP A 208 -2.83 9.23 4.78
N VAL A 209 -3.30 10.18 3.97
CA VAL A 209 -4.45 9.99 3.06
C VAL A 209 -4.14 8.96 1.97
N VAL A 210 -2.93 8.98 1.40
CA VAL A 210 -2.50 7.97 0.41
C VAL A 210 -2.47 6.57 1.02
N ASN A 211 -1.90 6.43 2.23
CA ASN A 211 -1.89 5.14 2.92
C ASN A 211 -3.30 4.71 3.34
N ALA A 212 -4.17 5.65 3.73
CA ALA A 212 -5.57 5.32 4.01
C ALA A 212 -6.27 4.81 2.76
N LEU A 213 -6.12 5.50 1.62
CA LEU A 213 -6.76 5.18 0.34
C LEU A 213 -6.54 3.72 -0.08
N ILE A 214 -5.30 3.26 -0.11
CA ILE A 214 -4.96 1.89 -0.55
C ILE A 214 -5.41 0.79 0.43
N ASN A 215 -5.84 1.14 1.64
CA ASN A 215 -6.28 0.18 2.65
C ASN A 215 -7.81 0.16 2.81
N ILE A 216 -8.55 0.92 1.99
CA ILE A 216 -9.99 1.11 2.17
C ILE A 216 -10.77 -0.18 1.93
N ASP A 217 -10.46 -0.87 0.85
CA ASP A 217 -11.14 -2.09 0.43
C ASP A 217 -10.43 -3.37 0.91
N GLN A 218 -9.33 -3.21 1.65
CA GLN A 218 -8.55 -4.27 2.30
C GLN A 218 -7.91 -5.29 1.35
N GLU A 219 -7.91 -5.01 0.04
CA GLU A 219 -7.24 -5.81 -0.99
C GLU A 219 -6.15 -4.95 -1.66
N VAL A 220 -4.96 -4.92 -1.08
CA VAL A 220 -3.85 -4.15 -1.68
C VAL A 220 -3.20 -4.94 -2.81
N SER A 221 -3.39 -4.49 -4.04
CA SER A 221 -2.74 -5.03 -5.24
C SER A 221 -1.21 -4.85 -5.19
N GLU A 222 -0.48 -5.66 -5.97
CA GLU A 222 0.98 -5.49 -6.08
C GLU A 222 1.36 -4.14 -6.70
N GLN A 223 0.52 -3.64 -7.61
CA GLN A 223 0.63 -2.34 -8.25
C GLN A 223 0.54 -1.21 -7.23
N GLU A 224 -0.42 -1.26 -6.31
CA GLU A 224 -0.58 -0.27 -5.23
C GLU A 224 0.57 -0.32 -4.24
N LYS A 225 1.00 -1.51 -3.83
CA LYS A 225 2.19 -1.67 -2.97
C LYS A 225 3.42 -1.03 -3.61
N LEU A 226 3.65 -1.31 -4.89
CA LEU A 226 4.78 -0.77 -5.65
C LEU A 226 4.76 0.76 -5.65
N ILE A 227 3.63 1.37 -6.07
CA ILE A 227 3.56 2.83 -6.19
C ILE A 227 3.61 3.50 -4.84
N VAL A 228 2.90 2.99 -3.82
CA VAL A 228 2.90 3.60 -2.49
C VAL A 228 4.28 3.51 -1.84
N ALA A 229 5.04 2.43 -2.06
CA ALA A 229 6.43 2.37 -1.61
C ALA A 229 7.29 3.49 -2.24
N GLU A 230 7.14 3.72 -3.56
CA GLU A 230 7.85 4.82 -4.25
C GLU A 230 7.43 6.20 -3.72
N LEU A 231 6.12 6.43 -3.56
CA LEU A 231 5.59 7.71 -3.10
C LEU A 231 5.94 8.00 -1.64
N ASN A 232 5.90 7.00 -0.76
CA ASN A 232 6.30 7.15 0.64
C ASN A 232 7.77 7.57 0.75
N GLY A 233 8.65 7.03 -0.08
CA GLY A 233 10.05 7.48 -0.11
C GLY A 233 10.21 8.93 -0.58
N LEU A 234 9.41 9.39 -1.54
CA LEU A 234 9.38 10.80 -1.95
C LEU A 234 8.93 11.71 -0.80
N PHE A 235 7.85 11.33 -0.10
CA PHE A 235 7.36 12.09 1.05
C PHE A 235 8.37 12.14 2.19
N SER A 236 8.96 11.00 2.57
CA SER A 236 9.97 10.95 3.63
C SER A 236 11.22 11.76 3.27
N ARG A 237 11.68 11.71 2.02
CA ARG A 237 12.80 12.56 1.55
C ARG A 237 12.46 14.04 1.65
N TYR A 238 11.25 14.44 1.26
CA TYR A 238 10.80 15.83 1.35
C TYR A 238 10.74 16.32 2.80
N LEU A 239 10.24 15.48 3.70
CA LEU A 239 10.11 15.77 5.14
C LEU A 239 11.45 15.71 5.90
N GLY A 240 12.55 15.39 5.23
CA GLY A 240 13.86 15.23 5.87
C GLY A 240 13.94 14.04 6.83
N GLU A 241 13.04 13.07 6.68
CA GLU A 241 13.02 11.86 7.51
C GLU A 241 14.16 10.92 7.10
N LYS A 242 14.68 10.17 8.08
CA LYS A 242 15.66 9.14 7.78
C LYS A 242 14.96 7.99 7.04
N LEU A 243 15.47 7.69 5.85
CA LEU A 243 15.03 6.53 5.08
C LEU A 243 15.75 5.30 5.61
N ASP A 244 14.99 4.33 6.13
CA ASP A 244 15.53 3.04 6.54
C ASP A 244 15.65 2.06 5.35
N ASN A 245 15.06 2.42 4.21
CA ASN A 245 15.07 1.62 2.99
C ASN A 245 16.25 1.97 2.08
N GLU A 246 16.70 0.99 1.29
CA GLU A 246 17.69 1.20 0.22
C GLU A 246 17.18 2.21 -0.80
N ILE A 247 18.07 3.11 -1.22
CA ILE A 247 17.79 4.06 -2.30
C ILE A 247 18.39 3.51 -3.59
N TYR A 248 17.54 3.41 -4.61
CA TYR A 248 17.89 2.85 -5.91
C TYR A 248 18.18 3.95 -6.93
N ARG A 249 19.01 3.64 -7.91
CA ARG A 249 19.23 4.42 -9.13
C ARG A 249 19.26 3.49 -10.33
N VAL A 250 18.90 4.01 -11.49
CA VAL A 250 19.10 3.32 -12.75
C VAL A 250 20.35 3.90 -13.41
N VAL A 251 21.29 3.03 -13.72
CA VAL A 251 22.51 3.35 -14.43
C VAL A 251 22.38 2.90 -15.87
N ILE A 252 22.81 3.75 -16.79
CA ILE A 252 22.77 3.54 -18.23
C ILE A 252 24.19 3.64 -18.75
N VAL A 253 24.64 2.62 -19.48
CA VAL A 253 26.00 2.56 -20.03
C VAL A 253 25.92 2.55 -21.56
N PRO A 254 26.19 3.68 -22.23
CA PRO A 254 26.19 3.72 -23.69
C PRO A 254 27.32 2.84 -24.24
N GLN A 255 27.05 2.17 -25.35
CA GLN A 255 28.00 1.31 -26.07
C GLN A 255 28.44 1.93 -27.41
N THR A 256 27.71 2.93 -27.91
CA THR A 256 27.98 3.61 -29.19
C THR A 256 27.75 5.11 -29.07
N GLU A 257 28.40 5.89 -29.94
CA GLU A 257 28.20 7.36 -30.03
C GLU A 257 26.73 7.71 -30.32
N GLN A 258 26.03 6.89 -31.10
CA GLN A 258 24.59 7.08 -31.37
C GLN A 258 23.74 6.96 -30.09
N GLN A 259 24.10 6.05 -29.18
CA GLN A 259 23.39 5.93 -27.89
C GLN A 259 23.69 7.12 -26.98
N GLU A 260 24.89 7.66 -27.02
CA GLU A 260 25.25 8.89 -26.31
C GLU A 260 24.41 10.07 -26.82
N GLU A 261 24.32 10.25 -28.15
CA GLU A 261 23.50 11.31 -28.76
C GLU A 261 22.01 11.19 -28.39
N VAL A 262 21.47 9.96 -28.37
CA VAL A 262 20.08 9.71 -27.95
C VAL A 262 19.86 10.11 -26.49
N ILE A 263 20.80 9.76 -25.60
CA ILE A 263 20.73 10.11 -24.17
C ILE A 263 20.77 11.63 -24.00
N GLU A 264 21.76 12.30 -24.60
CA GLU A 264 21.95 13.74 -24.45
C GLU A 264 20.78 14.55 -25.05
N THR A 265 20.19 14.07 -26.15
CA THR A 265 19.09 14.77 -26.83
C THR A 265 17.73 14.48 -26.19
N SER A 266 17.47 13.23 -25.79
CA SER A 266 16.13 12.78 -25.40
C SER A 266 15.93 12.65 -23.89
N LEU A 267 17.01 12.55 -23.11
CA LEU A 267 16.99 12.29 -21.68
C LEU A 267 17.90 13.28 -20.90
N PRO A 268 17.65 14.60 -21.03
CA PRO A 268 18.50 15.63 -20.44
C PRO A 268 18.51 15.62 -18.90
N GLU A 269 17.58 14.91 -18.27
CA GLU A 269 17.51 14.74 -16.82
C GLU A 269 18.58 13.80 -16.25
N LEU A 270 19.27 13.05 -17.11
CA LEU A 270 20.31 12.09 -16.70
C LEU A 270 21.63 12.78 -16.41
N SER A 271 22.28 12.37 -15.32
CA SER A 271 23.58 12.91 -14.93
C SER A 271 24.70 11.98 -15.39
N ARG A 272 25.65 12.51 -16.17
CA ARG A 272 26.88 11.80 -16.57
C ARG A 272 27.87 11.73 -15.40
N TYR A 273 28.54 10.60 -15.25
CA TYR A 273 29.64 10.41 -14.30
C TYR A 273 30.68 9.43 -14.83
N ASP A 274 31.92 9.58 -14.39
CA ASP A 274 33.04 8.73 -14.79
C ASP A 274 33.06 7.42 -14.00
N THR A 275 33.52 6.36 -14.65
CA THR A 275 33.66 5.01 -14.10
C THR A 275 35.00 4.41 -14.51
N THR A 276 35.41 3.31 -13.88
CA THR A 276 36.64 2.59 -14.26
C THR A 276 36.64 2.08 -15.71
N GLY A 277 35.47 1.92 -16.33
CA GLY A 277 35.29 1.45 -17.70
C GLY A 277 34.98 2.54 -18.74
N GLY A 278 35.05 3.83 -18.37
CA GLY A 278 34.64 4.95 -19.23
C GLY A 278 33.69 5.87 -18.48
N PHE A 279 32.49 6.10 -19.03
CA PHE A 279 31.48 6.94 -18.38
C PHE A 279 30.12 6.26 -18.44
N ALA A 280 29.24 6.65 -17.52
CA ALA A 280 27.87 6.19 -17.45
C ALA A 280 26.93 7.35 -17.14
N TYR A 281 25.64 7.13 -17.36
CA TYR A 281 24.57 8.05 -16.99
C TYR A 281 23.76 7.45 -15.84
N GLN A 282 23.28 8.30 -14.94
CA GLN A 282 22.43 7.88 -13.84
C GLN A 282 21.19 8.73 -13.71
N THR A 283 20.10 8.10 -13.27
CA THR A 283 18.87 8.77 -12.88
C THR A 283 18.98 9.42 -11.51
N ASN A 284 17.97 10.24 -11.19
CA ASN A 284 17.64 10.57 -9.81
C ASN A 284 17.27 9.32 -8.99
N SER A 285 17.19 9.50 -7.67
CA SER A 285 16.85 8.45 -6.71
C SER A 285 15.42 7.91 -6.89
N PHE A 286 15.30 6.60 -6.73
CA PHE A 286 14.05 5.85 -6.58
C PHE A 286 14.02 5.18 -5.20
N TYR A 287 12.82 4.94 -4.69
CA TYR A 287 12.57 4.42 -3.34
C TYR A 287 11.91 3.03 -3.34
N SER A 288 11.50 2.56 -4.51
CA SER A 288 11.09 1.18 -4.76
C SER A 288 11.99 0.54 -5.82
N LYS A 289 12.50 -0.66 -5.51
CA LYS A 289 13.31 -1.45 -6.46
C LYS A 289 12.51 -1.78 -7.71
N GLN A 290 11.25 -2.22 -7.54
CA GLN A 290 10.38 -2.56 -8.64
C GLN A 290 10.07 -1.33 -9.52
N TYR A 291 9.91 -0.15 -8.91
CA TYR A 291 9.78 1.09 -9.69
C TYR A 291 11.05 1.40 -10.50
N ALA A 292 12.23 1.25 -9.90
CA ALA A 292 13.50 1.40 -10.62
C ALA A 292 13.64 0.40 -11.78
N GLU A 293 13.14 -0.83 -11.62
CA GLU A 293 13.09 -1.84 -12.70
C GLU A 293 12.17 -1.41 -13.85
N ILE A 294 11.00 -0.83 -13.57
CA ILE A 294 10.10 -0.27 -14.60
C ILE A 294 10.82 0.80 -15.43
N ILE A 295 11.54 1.72 -14.78
CA ILE A 295 12.34 2.76 -15.46
C ILE A 295 13.47 2.13 -16.27
N CYS A 296 14.15 1.13 -15.70
CA CYS A 296 15.19 0.38 -16.37
C CYS A 296 14.69 -0.24 -17.68
N ASP A 297 13.52 -0.88 -17.66
CA ASP A 297 12.90 -1.49 -18.84
C ASP A 297 12.47 -0.46 -19.89
N GLN A 298 12.08 0.75 -19.47
CA GLN A 298 11.82 1.85 -20.40
C GLN A 298 13.08 2.22 -21.17
N TYR A 299 14.25 2.34 -20.52
CA TYR A 299 15.50 2.60 -21.23
C TYR A 299 15.92 1.45 -22.13
N ARG A 300 15.69 0.19 -21.72
CA ARG A 300 15.93 -0.98 -22.58
C ARG A 300 15.09 -0.96 -23.84
N SER A 301 13.86 -0.46 -23.76
CA SER A 301 13.00 -0.29 -24.94
C SER A 301 13.57 0.71 -25.97
N LEU A 302 14.49 1.58 -25.56
CA LEU A 302 15.26 2.48 -26.41
C LEU A 302 16.59 1.86 -26.89
N ASN A 303 16.78 0.55 -26.72
CA ASN A 303 18.03 -0.17 -26.98
C ASN A 303 19.23 0.32 -26.15
N LEU A 304 18.99 0.87 -24.96
CA LEU A 304 20.04 1.28 -24.03
C LEU A 304 20.31 0.15 -23.03
N ILE A 305 21.59 -0.07 -22.70
CA ILE A 305 21.97 -0.99 -21.61
C ILE A 305 21.76 -0.27 -20.29
N SER A 306 20.84 -0.79 -19.47
CA SER A 306 20.51 -0.23 -18.16
C SER A 306 20.39 -1.32 -17.08
N PHE A 307 20.74 -0.95 -15.85
CA PHE A 307 20.60 -1.78 -14.66
C PHE A 307 20.28 -0.95 -13.42
N VAL A 308 19.62 -1.59 -12.44
CA VAL A 308 19.30 -0.99 -11.14
C VAL A 308 20.46 -1.24 -10.18
N THR A 309 20.86 -0.22 -9.43
CA THR A 309 21.88 -0.30 -8.38
C THR A 309 21.48 0.54 -7.17
N THR A 310 22.13 0.33 -6.03
CA THR A 310 21.94 1.15 -4.82
C THR A 310 22.99 2.26 -4.75
N ILE A 311 22.68 3.35 -4.04
CA ILE A 311 23.63 4.47 -3.86
C ILE A 311 24.97 3.99 -3.31
N ASP A 312 24.95 3.06 -2.35
CA ASP A 312 26.17 2.55 -1.71
C ASP A 312 27.08 1.79 -2.68
N GLN A 313 26.50 1.11 -3.68
CA GLN A 313 27.28 0.40 -4.70
C GLN A 313 27.94 1.33 -5.72
N ILE A 314 27.34 2.49 -6.00
CA ILE A 314 27.92 3.52 -6.89
C ILE A 314 29.14 4.17 -6.22
N LEU A 315 29.06 4.45 -4.93
CA LEU A 315 30.15 5.08 -4.17
C LEU A 315 31.36 4.16 -3.95
N VAL A 316 31.18 2.84 -4.04
CA VAL A 316 32.26 1.85 -3.94
C VAL A 316 32.94 1.58 -5.29
N SER A 317 32.29 1.96 -6.40
CA SER A 317 32.78 1.74 -7.77
C SER A 317 33.32 3.00 -8.46
N SER A 318 33.30 4.14 -7.77
CA SER A 318 33.96 5.40 -8.14
C SER A 318 35.31 5.55 -7.42
#